data_AF-A0A165GJZ0-F1
#
_entry.id   AF-A0A165GJZ0-F1
#
_cell.length_a   1.000
_cell.length_b   1.000
_cell.length_c   1.000
_cell.angle_alpha   90.00
_cell.angle_beta   90.00
_cell.angle_gamma   90.00
#
_symmetry.space_group_name_H-M   'P 1'
#
loop_
_entity.id
_entity.type
_entity.pdbx_description
1 polymer ?
#
loop_
_entity_poly.entity_id
_entity_poly.type
_entity_poly.pdbx_seq_one_letter_code
_entity_poly.pdbx_strand_id
1 'polypeptide(L)'
;MELDDSAQFGAPAAPRASLTSILAWPFTLTFSFAAQLFNFVFRILRIPFPRLHFAGIFGGRRPPNASRETPRDAADRFVRELEEETGAMSISRAVASMPDAAGSSSSAKAREAGALANRKILPDFFIGSYEDALTAAKRDARILCVILLTNEHDDVPEFKRTTLTDPDFVTLLNDNEFVVWGGDVRERDAYQAAIKLGATTYPFVAFVCLHPRRSNPSPSAALMTIFSSHAGLANTRAAALNTHVRATLLPRAVPFLDRVKMENAQRMEERRLRAEQDAAYEAAARADTERILAFRAEEARKAREERERLERAELEARRELNIARWRALVRPTLIPPEQPGVRLAVRLPHGARAQRSFAPSDSLDALYAFVDAQIVPHAESDGQSPDAGYEHEWAFALAVAYPRDIIPPASKTPISEIGALKSGATLVAEVKSPAVPAGDDGYEDESD
;
A
#
# COMPACT_ATOMS: atom_id res chain seq x y z
N MET A 1 -52.50 39.59 10.23
CA MET A 1 -51.81 38.83 11.30
C MET A 1 -50.32 39.02 11.05
N GLU A 2 -49.76 40.23 11.11
CA GLU A 2 -49.73 41.15 12.26
C GLU A 2 -49.65 40.37 13.56
N LEU A 3 -48.42 40.19 14.07
CA LEU A 3 -48.02 40.78 15.34
C LEU A 3 -46.48 40.91 15.39
N ASP A 4 -46.11 42.09 15.88
CA ASP A 4 -44.82 42.68 16.19
C ASP A 4 -44.10 41.90 17.30
N ASP A 5 -42.76 41.84 17.26
CA ASP A 5 -42.00 41.79 18.52
C ASP A 5 -40.58 42.36 18.33
N SER A 6 -40.38 43.49 18.98
CA SER A 6 -39.21 44.34 18.92
C SER A 6 -38.25 44.01 20.07
N ALA A 7 -36.95 43.94 19.74
CA ALA A 7 -35.81 44.36 20.55
C ALA A 7 -35.76 44.00 22.06
N GLN A 8 -34.81 43.12 22.42
CA GLN A 8 -34.08 43.25 23.69
C GLN A 8 -32.60 42.90 23.51
N PHE A 9 -31.78 43.95 23.49
CA PHE A 9 -30.32 43.92 23.61
C PHE A 9 -29.93 43.45 25.02
N GLY A 10 -29.24 42.32 25.13
CA GLY A 10 -28.59 41.89 26.38
C GLY A 10 -27.28 42.65 26.62
N ALA A 11 -27.23 43.46 27.67
CA ALA A 11 -26.00 44.10 28.14
C ALA A 11 -25.01 43.07 28.73
N PRO A 12 -23.69 43.30 28.63
CA PRO A 12 -22.68 42.37 29.15
C PRO A 12 -22.61 42.40 30.68
N ALA A 13 -22.59 41.22 31.30
CA ALA A 13 -22.34 41.05 32.72
C ALA A 13 -20.91 41.48 33.10
N ALA A 14 -20.78 42.43 34.01
CA ALA A 14 -19.50 42.83 34.59
C ALA A 14 -18.88 41.69 35.42
N PRO A 15 -17.58 41.36 35.26
CA PRO A 15 -16.93 40.37 36.11
C PRO A 15 -16.66 40.95 37.50
N ARG A 16 -17.19 40.30 38.53
CA ARG A 16 -16.94 40.60 39.94
C ARG A 16 -15.46 40.34 40.26
N ALA A 17 -14.69 41.39 40.51
CA ALA A 17 -13.34 41.28 41.05
C ALA A 17 -13.40 40.72 42.48
N SER A 18 -12.69 39.62 42.76
CA SER A 18 -12.62 39.05 44.12
C SER A 18 -11.70 39.92 44.99
N LEU A 19 -12.28 40.49 46.05
CA LEU A 19 -11.59 41.33 47.05
C LEU A 19 -10.44 40.60 47.79
N THR A 20 -10.35 39.27 47.64
CA THR A 20 -9.25 38.44 48.19
C THR A 20 -7.89 38.68 47.53
N SER A 21 -7.85 39.26 46.32
CA SER A 21 -6.60 39.50 45.57
C SER A 21 -5.85 40.78 45.99
N ILE A 22 -6.53 41.71 46.67
CA ILE A 22 -5.96 43.01 47.07
C ILE A 22 -5.26 42.92 48.44
N LEU A 23 -5.68 41.98 49.30
CA LEU A 23 -5.13 41.79 50.65
C LEU A 23 -3.79 41.03 50.69
N ALA A 24 -3.41 40.32 49.63
CA ALA A 24 -2.17 39.52 49.58
C ALA A 24 -0.96 40.28 48.98
N TRP A 25 -1.17 41.48 48.43
CA TRP A 25 -0.15 42.29 47.76
C TRP A 25 1.10 42.63 48.62
N PRO A 26 0.97 42.97 49.92
CA PRO A 26 2.15 43.27 50.73
C PRO A 26 2.97 42.03 51.14
N PHE A 27 2.38 40.84 51.15
CA PHE A 27 3.07 39.59 51.50
C PHE A 27 3.89 39.00 50.33
N THR A 28 3.49 39.27 49.09
CA THR A 28 4.20 38.78 47.89
C THR A 28 5.44 39.60 47.54
N LEU A 29 5.44 40.90 47.87
CA LEU A 29 6.58 41.80 47.66
C LEU A 29 7.74 41.54 48.63
N THR A 30 7.44 41.23 49.89
CA THR A 30 8.47 40.90 50.89
C THR A 30 9.11 39.54 50.61
N PHE A 31 8.33 38.58 50.09
CA PHE A 31 8.83 37.25 49.74
C PHE A 31 9.72 37.26 48.47
N SER A 32 9.44 38.09 47.46
CA SER A 32 10.30 38.19 46.27
C SER A 32 11.65 38.84 46.58
N PHE A 33 11.66 39.85 47.46
CA PHE A 33 12.89 40.48 47.94
C PHE A 33 13.73 39.52 48.79
N ALA A 34 13.09 38.75 49.68
CA ALA A 34 13.78 37.73 50.46
C ALA A 34 14.42 36.67 49.56
N ALA A 35 13.71 36.19 48.53
CA ALA A 35 14.25 35.21 47.57
C ALA A 35 15.39 35.76 46.70
N GLN A 36 15.37 37.05 46.34
CA GLN A 36 16.47 37.70 45.63
C GLN A 36 17.69 37.94 46.54
N LEU A 37 17.48 38.34 47.80
CA LEU A 37 18.55 38.50 48.78
C LEU A 37 19.20 37.15 49.15
N PHE A 38 18.40 36.09 49.28
CA PHE A 38 18.90 34.74 49.54
C PHE A 38 19.76 34.24 48.38
N ASN A 39 19.30 34.37 47.13
CA ASN A 39 20.09 34.01 45.96
C ASN A 39 21.38 34.86 45.81
N PHE A 40 21.36 36.12 46.25
CA PHE A 40 22.55 36.97 46.26
C PHE A 40 23.60 36.50 47.28
N VAL A 41 23.19 36.15 48.51
CA VAL A 41 24.08 35.63 49.57
C VAL A 41 24.70 34.29 49.17
N PHE A 42 23.93 33.37 48.59
CA PHE A 42 24.46 32.08 48.11
C PHE A 42 25.33 32.20 46.86
N ARG A 43 25.13 33.25 46.03
CA ARG A 43 26.02 33.57 44.90
C ARG A 43 27.39 34.08 45.35
N ILE A 44 27.47 34.76 46.50
CA ILE A 44 28.74 35.19 47.11
C ILE A 44 29.47 34.00 47.76
N LEU A 45 28.73 33.05 48.35
CA LEU A 45 29.28 31.88 49.05
C LEU A 45 29.63 30.67 48.14
N ARG A 46 29.30 30.72 46.84
CA ARG A 46 29.73 29.76 45.81
C ARG A 46 29.38 28.28 46.12
N ILE A 47 28.23 28.04 46.76
CA ILE A 47 27.69 26.70 47.06
C ILE A 47 26.66 26.31 45.97
N PRO A 48 26.77 25.12 45.32
CA PRO A 48 25.84 24.72 44.26
C PRO A 48 24.59 24.02 44.83
N PHE A 49 23.41 24.63 44.67
CA PHE A 49 22.10 23.99 44.89
C PHE A 49 21.25 23.96 43.60
N PRO A 50 20.41 22.93 43.38
CA PRO A 50 19.54 22.81 42.20
C PRO A 50 18.44 23.89 42.22
N ARG A 51 18.26 24.57 41.07
CA ARG A 51 17.26 25.63 40.88
C ARG A 51 15.84 25.05 40.92
N LEU A 52 15.09 25.33 41.99
CA LEU A 52 13.65 25.09 42.05
C LEU A 52 12.92 26.28 41.42
N HIS A 53 12.26 26.07 40.28
CA HIS A 53 11.40 27.06 39.66
C HIS A 53 9.95 26.89 40.14
N PHE A 54 9.45 27.86 40.89
CA PHE A 54 8.02 27.99 41.16
C PHE A 54 7.33 28.59 39.93
N ALA A 55 6.35 27.88 39.38
CA ALA A 55 5.49 28.38 38.32
C ALA A 55 4.71 29.60 38.84
N GLY A 56 5.01 30.78 38.30
CA GLY A 56 4.29 32.01 38.63
C GLY A 56 2.85 31.94 38.15
N ILE A 57 1.90 32.09 39.08
CA ILE A 57 0.44 32.09 38.88
C ILE A 57 -0.07 33.43 38.28
N PHE A 58 0.81 34.31 37.78
CA PHE A 58 0.39 35.60 37.22
C PHE A 58 0.38 35.58 35.69
N GLY A 59 -0.77 35.19 35.14
CA GLY A 59 -1.12 35.41 33.73
C GLY A 59 -1.33 36.89 33.45
N GLY A 60 -0.37 37.52 32.77
CA GLY A 60 -0.61 38.77 32.07
C GLY A 60 -1.74 38.56 31.04
N ARG A 61 -2.68 39.51 30.99
CA ARG A 61 -3.82 39.49 30.06
C ARG A 61 -3.32 39.36 28.61
N ARG A 62 -3.65 38.24 27.96
CA ARG A 62 -3.49 38.04 26.51
C ARG A 62 -4.47 38.94 25.75
N PRO A 63 -4.08 39.58 24.64
CA PRO A 63 -5.04 40.19 23.72
C PRO A 63 -5.95 39.10 23.12
N PRO A 64 -7.23 39.39 22.82
CA PRO A 64 -8.25 38.37 22.59
C PRO A 64 -8.27 37.80 21.15
N ASN A 65 -7.15 37.86 20.41
CA ASN A 65 -7.13 37.38 19.01
C ASN A 65 -5.77 36.83 18.53
N ALA A 66 -4.95 36.29 19.43
CA ALA A 66 -3.85 35.43 18.98
C ALA A 66 -4.46 34.11 18.49
N SER A 67 -4.77 34.06 17.19
CA SER A 67 -4.86 32.80 16.46
C SER A 67 -3.71 31.89 16.92
N ARG A 68 -4.00 30.60 17.07
CA ARG A 68 -3.04 29.59 17.52
C ARG A 68 -2.01 29.38 16.39
N GLU A 69 -1.17 30.40 16.16
CA GLU A 69 -0.17 30.45 15.10
C GLU A 69 0.72 29.23 15.25
N THR A 70 0.86 28.50 14.14
CA THR A 70 1.79 27.37 14.13
C THR A 70 3.21 27.93 14.12
N PRO A 71 4.18 27.21 14.70
CA PRO A 71 5.56 27.70 14.76
C PRO A 71 6.17 27.88 13.37
N ARG A 72 5.64 27.16 12.38
CA ARG A 72 6.00 27.31 10.97
C ARG A 72 5.52 28.65 10.39
N ASP A 73 4.29 29.04 10.69
CA ASP A 73 3.73 30.32 10.23
C ASP A 73 4.47 31.51 10.87
N ALA A 74 4.82 31.38 12.15
CA ALA A 74 5.60 32.36 12.89
C ALA A 74 7.01 32.55 12.28
N ALA A 75 7.70 31.44 11.99
CA ALA A 75 9.00 31.48 11.30
C ALA A 75 8.90 32.06 9.87
N ASP A 76 7.86 31.71 9.11
CA ASP A 76 7.64 32.28 7.76
C ASP A 76 7.37 33.78 7.82
N ARG A 77 6.55 34.24 8.78
CA ARG A 77 6.33 35.67 9.02
C ARG A 77 7.62 36.38 9.37
N PHE A 78 8.41 35.84 10.30
CA PHE A 78 9.69 36.42 10.69
C PHE A 78 10.62 36.63 9.48
N VAL A 79 10.71 35.64 8.59
CA VAL A 79 11.53 35.75 7.37
C VAL A 79 10.97 36.81 6.43
N ARG A 80 9.65 36.87 6.22
CA ARG A 80 9.02 37.91 5.39
C ARG A 80 9.25 39.31 5.94
N GLU A 81 9.06 39.52 7.23
CA GLU A 81 9.33 40.80 7.90
C GLU A 81 10.80 41.19 7.75
N LEU A 82 11.72 40.24 7.88
CA LEU A 82 13.14 40.48 7.68
C LEU A 82 13.46 40.89 6.24
N GLU A 83 12.88 40.22 5.24
CA GLU A 83 13.03 40.56 3.82
C GLU A 83 12.44 41.94 3.51
N GLU A 84 11.27 42.27 4.05
CA GLU A 84 10.62 43.58 3.90
C GLU A 84 11.46 44.71 4.52
N GLU A 85 11.98 44.52 5.73
CA GLU A 85 12.76 45.54 6.45
C GLU A 85 14.15 45.78 5.84
N THR A 86 14.78 44.71 5.33
CA THR A 86 16.14 44.79 4.78
C THR A 86 16.15 45.05 3.28
N GLY A 87 15.03 44.84 2.60
CA GLY A 87 14.93 44.83 1.13
C GLY A 87 15.72 43.69 0.49
N ALA A 88 16.15 42.70 1.29
CA ALA A 88 16.95 41.57 0.87
C ALA A 88 16.06 40.34 0.64
N MET A 89 16.58 39.31 -0.03
CA MET A 89 15.89 38.02 -0.16
C MET A 89 16.79 36.88 0.24
N SER A 90 16.19 35.81 0.74
CA SER A 90 16.89 34.54 0.96
C SER A 90 17.52 34.01 -0.34
N ILE A 91 18.71 33.40 -0.25
CA ILE A 91 19.48 32.88 -1.41
C ILE A 91 18.61 32.02 -2.33
N SER A 92 17.87 31.05 -1.79
CA SER A 92 17.01 30.15 -2.58
C SER A 92 15.95 30.93 -3.36
N ARG A 93 15.36 31.97 -2.77
CA ARG A 93 14.35 32.83 -3.41
C ARG A 93 14.99 33.75 -4.45
N ALA A 94 16.19 34.26 -4.18
CA ALA A 94 16.95 35.06 -5.14
C ALA A 94 17.33 34.25 -6.38
N VAL A 95 17.75 32.98 -6.21
CA VAL A 95 18.06 32.06 -7.31
C VAL A 95 16.79 31.68 -8.07
N ALA A 96 15.68 31.38 -7.39
CA ALA A 96 14.41 31.05 -8.05
C ALA A 96 13.76 32.23 -8.79
N SER A 97 14.04 33.47 -8.37
CA SER A 97 13.61 34.69 -9.05
C SER A 97 14.41 34.99 -10.32
N MET A 98 15.44 34.20 -10.65
CA MET A 98 16.18 34.34 -11.90
C MET A 98 15.29 33.93 -13.08
N PRO A 99 15.01 34.82 -14.05
CA PRO A 99 14.24 34.44 -15.22
C PRO A 99 15.02 33.45 -16.10
N ASP A 100 14.33 32.47 -16.68
CA ASP A 100 14.89 31.61 -17.73
C ASP A 100 15.46 32.50 -18.85
N ALA A 101 16.77 32.40 -19.06
CA ALA A 101 17.55 33.30 -19.91
C ALA A 101 17.16 33.27 -21.40
N ALA A 102 16.14 32.49 -21.79
CA ALA A 102 15.74 32.24 -23.17
C ALA A 102 14.89 33.37 -23.81
N GLY A 103 14.26 34.26 -23.03
CA GLY A 103 13.28 35.23 -23.57
C GLY A 103 13.57 36.72 -23.39
N SER A 104 14.56 37.11 -22.58
CA SER A 104 14.75 38.53 -22.22
C SER A 104 15.76 39.26 -23.12
N SER A 105 15.45 40.51 -23.48
CA SER A 105 16.30 41.37 -24.33
C SER A 105 17.65 41.69 -23.67
N SER A 106 18.71 41.90 -24.47
CA SER A 106 20.08 42.14 -23.97
C SER A 106 20.22 43.38 -23.08
N SER A 107 19.41 44.41 -23.30
CA SER A 107 19.36 45.64 -22.49
C SER A 107 18.61 45.46 -21.17
N ALA A 108 17.55 44.65 -21.15
CA ALA A 108 16.87 44.25 -19.92
C ALA A 108 17.78 43.35 -19.07
N LYS A 109 18.46 42.37 -19.69
CA LYS A 109 19.46 41.52 -19.03
C LYS A 109 20.61 42.32 -18.41
N ALA A 110 21.13 43.35 -19.09
CA ALA A 110 22.22 44.18 -18.57
C ALA A 110 21.79 45.06 -17.38
N ARG A 111 20.58 45.63 -17.43
CA ARG A 111 20.01 46.41 -16.32
C ARG A 111 19.64 45.53 -15.13
N GLU A 112 19.12 44.34 -15.39
CA GLU A 112 18.70 43.36 -14.38
C GLU A 112 19.91 42.66 -13.73
N ALA A 113 20.97 42.36 -14.49
CA ALA A 113 22.25 41.90 -13.95
C ALA A 113 22.91 42.96 -13.04
N GLY A 114 22.81 44.24 -13.40
CA GLY A 114 23.24 45.35 -12.55
C GLY A 114 22.40 45.52 -11.28
N ALA A 115 21.10 45.23 -11.34
CA ALA A 115 20.20 45.23 -10.19
C ALA A 115 20.42 44.00 -9.27
N LEU A 116 20.75 42.84 -9.84
CA LEU A 116 21.09 41.62 -9.09
C LEU A 116 22.44 41.73 -8.39
N ALA A 117 23.44 42.36 -9.00
CA ALA A 117 24.76 42.57 -8.39
C ALA A 117 24.72 43.45 -7.12
N ASN A 118 23.66 44.26 -6.97
CA ASN A 118 23.46 45.16 -5.82
C ASN A 118 22.31 44.69 -4.90
N ARG A 119 21.72 43.52 -5.15
CA ARG A 119 20.68 42.97 -4.28
C ARG A 119 21.32 42.43 -3.00
N LYS A 120 20.82 42.91 -1.87
CA LYS A 120 21.16 42.33 -0.56
C LYS A 120 20.59 40.91 -0.50
N ILE A 121 21.40 39.96 -0.04
CA ILE A 121 21.02 38.56 0.12
C ILE A 121 20.95 38.23 1.61
N LEU A 122 20.06 37.31 1.97
CA LEU A 122 19.92 36.75 3.32
C LEU A 122 20.24 35.25 3.28
N PRO A 123 20.67 34.67 4.41
CA PRO A 123 20.79 33.22 4.48
C PRO A 123 19.41 32.56 4.31
N ASP A 124 19.41 31.30 3.88
CA ASP A 124 18.19 30.51 3.82
C ASP A 124 17.78 30.05 5.22
N PHE A 125 16.67 30.60 5.71
CA PHE A 125 16.14 30.28 7.03
C PHE A 125 15.28 29.00 6.99
N PHE A 126 15.47 28.15 7.98
CA PHE A 126 14.66 26.97 8.23
C PHE A 126 13.28 27.39 8.73
N ILE A 127 12.25 27.04 7.97
CA ILE A 127 10.86 27.37 8.28
C ILE A 127 10.25 26.26 9.14
N GLY A 128 10.22 26.48 10.46
CA GLY A 128 9.68 25.53 11.44
C GLY A 128 10.01 25.95 12.88
N SER A 129 9.74 25.08 13.84
CA SER A 129 10.09 25.35 15.23
C SER A 129 11.61 25.21 15.48
N TYR A 130 12.06 25.75 16.61
CA TYR A 130 13.44 25.56 17.08
C TYR A 130 13.82 24.06 17.23
N GLU A 131 12.88 23.24 17.72
CA GLU A 131 13.08 21.80 17.90
C GLU A 131 13.16 21.06 16.55
N ASP A 132 12.37 21.49 15.57
CA ASP A 132 12.43 20.94 14.21
C ASP A 132 13.78 21.26 13.57
N ALA A 133 14.28 22.48 13.73
CA ALA A 133 15.59 22.90 13.25
C ALA A 133 16.73 22.12 13.92
N LEU A 134 16.66 21.89 15.23
CA LEU A 134 17.59 21.02 15.96
C LEU A 134 17.57 19.58 15.44
N THR A 135 16.37 19.05 15.19
CA THR A 135 16.18 17.69 14.69
C THR A 135 16.72 17.55 13.27
N ALA A 136 16.49 18.54 12.40
CA ALA A 136 17.03 18.59 11.05
C ALA A 136 18.57 18.65 11.07
N ALA A 137 19.14 19.56 11.88
CA ALA A 137 20.59 19.66 12.04
C ALA A 137 21.22 18.36 12.58
N LYS A 138 20.50 17.62 13.44
CA LYS A 138 20.95 16.34 14.00
C LYS A 138 20.90 15.22 12.97
N ARG A 139 19.80 15.15 12.22
CA ARG A 139 19.60 14.17 11.15
C ARG A 139 20.67 14.31 10.08
N ASP A 140 20.94 15.54 9.67
CA ASP A 140 21.81 15.83 8.52
C ASP A 140 23.28 16.07 8.94
N ALA A 141 23.58 15.96 10.24
CA ALA A 141 24.89 16.21 10.85
C ALA A 141 25.48 17.56 10.38
N ARG A 142 24.70 18.64 10.51
CA ARG A 142 25.07 20.01 10.14
C ARG A 142 25.14 20.91 11.37
N ILE A 143 25.77 22.07 11.20
CA ILE A 143 25.83 23.11 12.23
C ILE A 143 24.55 23.95 12.16
N LEU A 144 23.88 24.13 13.29
CA LEU A 144 22.72 25.00 13.44
C LEU A 144 23.20 26.40 13.90
N CYS A 145 22.87 27.42 13.11
CA CYS A 145 23.00 28.83 13.47
C CYS A 145 21.65 29.34 13.95
N VAL A 146 21.55 29.72 15.22
CA VAL A 146 20.32 30.25 15.85
C VAL A 146 20.46 31.75 16.02
N ILE A 147 19.52 32.51 15.46
CA ILE A 147 19.51 33.97 15.47
C ILE A 147 18.26 34.46 16.19
N LEU A 148 18.42 35.00 17.39
CA LEU A 148 17.33 35.51 18.21
C LEU A 148 17.37 37.03 18.23
N LEU A 149 16.25 37.64 17.89
CA LEU A 149 16.08 39.09 17.81
C LEU A 149 14.91 39.55 18.69
N THR A 150 14.90 40.83 19.02
CA THR A 150 13.72 41.51 19.56
C THR A 150 13.62 42.87 18.92
N ASN A 151 12.43 43.22 18.43
CA ASN A 151 12.21 44.53 17.80
C ASN A 151 12.30 45.70 18.80
N GLU A 152 12.34 45.43 20.11
CA GLU A 152 12.45 46.44 21.15
C GLU A 152 13.90 46.90 21.44
N HIS A 153 14.91 46.21 20.91
CA HIS A 153 16.32 46.50 21.23
C HIS A 153 16.99 47.34 20.13
N ASP A 154 17.63 48.44 20.53
CA ASP A 154 18.20 49.46 19.63
C ASP A 154 19.26 48.92 18.65
N ASP A 155 20.01 47.88 19.05
CA ASP A 155 21.06 47.27 18.24
C ASP A 155 20.54 46.36 17.10
N VAL A 156 19.28 45.91 17.16
CA VAL A 156 18.73 44.90 16.23
C VAL A 156 18.60 45.43 14.79
N PRO A 157 18.11 46.66 14.54
CA PRO A 157 18.08 47.23 13.20
C PRO A 157 19.44 47.30 12.51
N GLU A 158 20.51 47.64 13.25
CA GLU A 158 21.89 47.65 12.70
C GLU A 158 22.34 46.23 12.36
N PHE A 159 22.09 45.27 13.25
CA PHE A 159 22.43 43.86 13.00
C PHE A 159 21.74 43.30 11.75
N LYS A 160 20.43 43.55 11.58
CA LYS A 160 19.65 43.12 10.41
C LYS A 160 20.24 43.68 9.10
N ARG A 161 20.62 44.97 9.08
CA ARG A 161 21.05 45.68 7.86
C ARG A 161 22.53 45.53 7.50
N THR A 162 23.36 45.19 8.49
CA THR A 162 24.81 45.15 8.31
C THR A 162 25.33 43.73 8.41
N THR A 163 24.86 42.93 9.38
CA THR A 163 25.41 41.58 9.59
C THR A 163 24.65 40.49 8.85
N LEU A 164 23.32 40.48 8.88
CA LEU A 164 22.55 39.44 8.20
C LEU A 164 22.61 39.54 6.67
N THR A 165 22.84 40.75 6.15
CA THR A 165 22.97 41.00 4.70
C THR A 165 24.43 41.06 4.23
N ASP A 166 25.40 40.73 5.09
CA ASP A 166 26.81 40.72 4.72
C ASP A 166 27.09 39.53 3.79
N PRO A 167 27.61 39.77 2.57
CA PRO A 167 27.79 38.70 1.57
C PRO A 167 28.80 37.65 2.04
N ASP A 168 29.85 38.04 2.77
CA ASP A 168 30.86 37.10 3.27
C ASP A 168 30.27 36.16 4.31
N PHE A 169 29.44 36.68 5.23
CA PHE A 169 28.75 35.87 6.23
C PHE A 169 27.70 34.94 5.61
N VAL A 170 26.90 35.45 4.68
CA VAL A 170 25.88 34.65 3.98
C VAL A 170 26.51 33.53 3.16
N THR A 171 27.57 33.83 2.41
CA THR A 171 28.31 32.84 1.62
C THR A 171 28.96 31.80 2.53
N LEU A 172 29.53 32.21 3.67
CA LEU A 172 30.12 31.30 4.64
C LEU A 172 29.11 30.30 5.20
N LEU A 173 27.89 30.75 5.52
CA LEU A 173 26.82 29.87 6.00
C LEU A 173 26.35 28.90 4.90
N ASN A 174 26.21 29.39 3.67
CA ASN A 174 25.77 28.59 2.54
C ASN A 174 26.80 27.52 2.13
N ASP A 175 28.07 27.90 1.96
CA ASP A 175 29.15 27.02 1.51
C ASP A 175 29.41 25.85 2.48
N ASN A 176 29.16 26.07 3.77
CA ASN A 176 29.31 25.06 4.81
C ASN A 176 27.97 24.41 5.21
N GLU A 177 26.92 24.61 4.41
CA GLU A 177 25.60 24.01 4.57
C GLU A 177 24.98 24.22 5.97
N PHE A 178 25.12 25.40 6.57
CA PHE A 178 24.54 25.67 7.88
C PHE A 178 23.01 25.58 7.82
N VAL A 179 22.41 24.99 8.86
CA VAL A 179 20.98 25.16 9.11
C VAL A 179 20.83 26.49 9.83
N VAL A 180 20.20 27.48 9.20
CA VAL A 180 20.00 28.79 9.83
C VAL A 180 18.57 28.87 10.32
N TRP A 181 18.35 29.20 11.59
CA TRP A 181 17.02 29.40 12.15
C TRP A 181 17.00 30.71 12.91
N GLY A 182 15.90 31.45 12.79
CA GLY A 182 15.74 32.70 13.51
C GLY A 182 14.31 32.95 13.93
N GLY A 183 14.15 33.84 14.92
CA GLY A 183 12.85 34.24 15.41
C GLY A 183 12.92 35.48 16.31
N ASP A 184 11.77 36.16 16.41
CA ASP A 184 11.57 37.26 17.36
C ASP A 184 11.17 36.68 18.73
N VAL A 185 11.89 37.03 19.79
CA VAL A 185 11.69 36.59 21.18
C VAL A 185 10.28 36.89 21.70
N ARG A 186 9.53 37.78 21.06
CA ARG A 186 8.10 38.01 21.33
C ARG A 186 7.24 36.76 21.06
N GLU A 187 7.70 35.89 20.17
CA GLU A 187 7.04 34.63 19.82
C GLU A 187 7.36 33.53 20.83
N ARG A 188 6.42 32.61 21.03
CA ARG A 188 6.53 31.55 22.03
C ARG A 188 7.76 30.66 21.82
N ASP A 189 8.05 30.29 20.57
CA ASP A 189 9.12 29.33 20.25
C ASP A 189 10.50 29.97 20.35
N ALA A 190 10.65 31.20 19.83
CA ALA A 190 11.85 32.01 19.99
C ALA A 190 12.15 32.34 21.46
N TYR A 191 11.12 32.65 22.25
CA TYR A 191 11.26 32.84 23.69
C TYR A 191 11.77 31.57 24.40
N GLN A 192 11.23 30.39 24.05
CA GLN A 192 11.70 29.13 24.60
C GLN A 192 13.13 28.82 24.19
N ALA A 193 13.51 29.09 22.94
CA ALA A 193 14.88 28.95 22.46
C ALA A 193 15.83 29.89 23.21
N ALA A 194 15.43 31.14 23.46
CA ALA A 194 16.19 32.12 24.23
C ALA A 194 16.51 31.62 25.65
N ILE A 195 15.52 31.04 26.34
CA ILE A 195 15.71 30.44 27.67
C ILE A 195 16.68 29.26 27.61
N LYS A 196 16.50 28.35 26.65
CA LYS A 196 17.35 27.14 26.51
C LYS A 196 18.80 27.49 26.19
N LEU A 197 19.01 28.50 25.37
CA LEU A 197 20.34 28.97 24.97
C LEU A 197 20.95 29.97 25.96
N GLY A 198 20.18 30.40 26.97
CA GLY A 198 20.64 31.36 27.97
C GLY A 198 20.91 32.74 27.41
N ALA A 199 20.12 33.20 26.43
CA ALA A 199 20.26 34.52 25.83
C ALA A 199 19.96 35.62 26.86
N THR A 200 20.91 36.53 27.05
CA THR A 200 20.83 37.61 28.05
C THR A 200 20.67 39.01 27.44
N THR A 201 21.05 39.19 26.18
CA THR A 201 20.94 40.43 25.42
C THR A 201 20.76 40.13 23.94
N TYR A 202 20.32 41.11 23.15
CA TYR A 202 20.01 40.97 21.74
C TYR A 202 20.76 42.02 20.90
N PRO A 203 21.09 41.74 19.63
CA PRO A 203 20.94 40.46 18.91
C PRO A 203 21.73 39.31 19.57
N PHE A 204 21.25 38.09 19.43
CA PHE A 204 21.90 36.88 19.95
C PHE A 204 22.08 35.84 18.85
N VAL A 205 23.31 35.37 18.66
CA VAL A 205 23.67 34.34 17.68
C VAL A 205 24.33 33.17 18.40
N ALA A 206 23.78 31.97 18.25
CA ALA A 206 24.38 30.75 18.80
C ALA A 206 24.64 29.71 17.73
N PHE A 207 25.77 29.03 17.86
CA PHE A 207 26.15 27.90 17.01
C PHE A 207 26.03 26.61 17.80
N VAL A 208 25.15 25.72 17.33
CA VAL A 208 24.86 24.42 17.95
C VAL A 208 25.25 23.34 16.96
N CYS A 209 25.98 22.33 17.41
CA CYS A 209 26.31 21.19 16.56
C CYS A 209 26.39 19.90 17.36
N LEU A 210 26.42 18.79 16.63
CA LEU A 210 26.53 17.47 17.20
C LEU A 210 27.93 17.28 17.78
N HIS A 211 28.02 16.85 19.04
CA HIS A 211 29.29 16.60 19.73
C HIS A 211 29.28 15.23 20.42
N PRO A 212 30.38 14.47 20.39
CA PRO A 212 30.47 13.22 21.13
C PRO A 212 30.35 13.46 22.63
N ARG A 213 29.73 12.52 23.34
CA ARG A 213 29.75 12.53 24.80
C ARG A 213 31.16 12.14 25.28
N ARG A 214 31.65 12.81 26.33
CA ARG A 214 32.96 12.48 26.94
C ARG A 214 33.05 11.02 27.39
N SER A 215 31.92 10.44 27.80
CA SER A 215 31.83 9.05 28.27
C SER A 215 31.72 8.02 27.13
N ASN A 216 31.31 8.44 25.93
CA ASN A 216 31.17 7.56 24.77
C ASN A 216 31.38 8.37 23.49
N PRO A 217 32.56 8.28 22.85
CA PRO A 217 32.87 9.03 21.63
C PRO A 217 32.20 8.48 20.37
N SER A 218 31.27 7.52 20.49
CA SER A 218 30.50 7.00 19.35
C SER A 218 29.60 8.09 18.75
N PRO A 219 29.54 8.20 17.41
CA PRO A 219 28.61 9.08 16.70
C PRO A 219 27.13 8.82 17.06
N SER A 220 26.79 7.58 17.40
CA SER A 220 25.45 7.19 17.85
C SER A 220 25.03 7.81 19.20
N ALA A 221 25.99 8.12 20.07
CA ALA A 221 25.75 8.68 21.40
C ALA A 221 25.86 10.21 21.45
N ALA A 222 26.10 10.84 20.29
CA ALA A 222 26.37 12.25 20.19
C ALA A 222 25.12 13.11 20.48
N LEU A 223 25.35 14.28 21.07
CA LEU A 223 24.30 15.22 21.46
C LEU A 223 24.50 16.58 20.83
N MET A 224 23.39 17.26 20.57
CA MET A 224 23.42 18.67 20.21
C MET A 224 23.93 19.50 21.39
N THR A 225 25.02 20.22 21.15
CA THR A 225 25.71 21.02 22.17
C THR A 225 25.97 22.42 21.60
N ILE A 226 25.79 23.43 22.45
CA ILE A 226 26.13 24.81 22.11
C ILE A 226 27.66 24.93 22.09
N PHE A 227 28.23 25.24 20.94
CA PHE A 227 29.68 25.44 20.80
C PHE A 227 30.09 26.86 21.17
N SER A 228 29.26 27.83 20.80
CA SER A 228 29.52 29.25 21.07
C SER A 228 28.23 30.05 20.96
N SER A 229 28.14 31.10 21.77
CA SER A 229 27.05 32.08 21.77
C SER A 229 27.64 33.48 21.79
N HIS A 230 27.13 34.36 20.94
CA HIS A 230 27.54 35.75 20.80
C HIS A 230 26.31 36.64 21.04
N ALA A 231 26.43 37.59 21.95
CA ALA A 231 25.32 38.44 22.35
C ALA A 231 25.72 39.92 22.29
N GLY A 232 24.80 40.75 21.84
CA GLY A 232 24.95 42.19 21.66
C GLY A 232 25.75 42.55 20.41
N LEU A 233 25.55 43.77 19.91
CA LEU A 233 26.04 44.20 18.61
C LEU A 233 27.54 44.00 18.39
N ALA A 234 28.35 44.22 19.44
CA ALA A 234 29.81 44.16 19.33
C ALA A 234 30.34 42.76 18.97
N ASN A 235 29.71 41.72 19.52
CA ASN A 235 30.11 40.33 19.31
C ASN A 235 29.39 39.70 18.12
N THR A 236 28.27 40.28 17.70
CA THR A 236 27.48 39.81 16.56
C THR A 236 27.77 40.59 15.28
N ARG A 237 28.91 41.28 15.15
CA ARG A 237 29.31 41.89 13.87
C ARG A 237 29.72 40.81 12.87
N ALA A 238 29.41 41.01 11.59
CA ALA A 238 29.80 40.09 10.50
C ALA A 238 31.27 39.66 10.57
N ALA A 239 32.21 40.60 10.66
CA ALA A 239 33.64 40.28 10.73
C ALA A 239 33.99 39.39 11.95
N ALA A 240 33.42 39.68 13.13
CA ALA A 240 33.67 38.89 14.34
C ALA A 240 33.10 37.48 14.22
N LEU A 241 31.88 37.33 13.69
CA LEU A 241 31.25 36.04 13.43
C LEU A 241 32.02 35.25 12.37
N ASN A 242 32.44 35.89 11.27
CA ASN A 242 33.23 35.28 10.20
C ASN A 242 34.57 34.75 10.74
N THR A 243 35.30 35.56 11.50
CA THR A 243 36.55 35.13 12.14
C THR A 243 36.31 33.98 13.10
N HIS A 244 35.30 34.05 13.95
CA HIS A 244 34.98 32.99 14.90
C HIS A 244 34.59 31.67 14.21
N VAL A 245 33.75 31.73 13.18
CA VAL A 245 33.30 30.55 12.43
C VAL A 245 34.49 29.89 11.73
N ARG A 246 35.32 30.67 11.01
CA ARG A 246 36.48 30.15 10.27
C ARG A 246 37.60 29.64 11.19
N ALA A 247 37.94 30.39 12.24
CA ALA A 247 39.10 30.06 13.08
C ALA A 247 38.79 29.04 14.19
N THR A 248 37.56 29.00 14.69
CA THR A 248 37.22 28.21 15.90
C THR A 248 36.14 27.16 15.65
N LEU A 249 35.03 27.54 15.02
CA LEU A 249 33.87 26.65 14.89
C LEU A 249 34.12 25.52 13.89
N LEU A 250 34.47 25.86 12.65
CA LEU A 250 34.64 24.88 11.57
C LEU A 250 35.75 23.86 11.86
N PRO A 251 36.97 24.26 12.27
CA PRO A 251 38.05 23.29 12.53
C PRO A 251 37.70 22.29 13.65
N ARG A 252 36.83 22.68 14.58
CA ARG A 252 36.42 21.83 15.72
C ARG A 252 35.20 20.97 15.42
N ALA A 253 34.24 21.47 14.64
CA ALA A 253 32.99 20.78 14.37
C ALA A 253 33.08 19.86 13.14
N VAL A 254 33.65 20.34 12.03
CA VAL A 254 33.63 19.66 10.73
C VAL A 254 34.22 18.25 10.77
N PRO A 255 35.41 17.99 11.38
CA PRO A 255 35.98 16.64 11.39
C PRO A 255 35.10 15.60 12.08
N PHE A 256 34.32 16.00 13.09
CA PHE A 256 33.39 15.11 13.76
C PHE A 256 32.10 14.92 12.95
N LEU A 257 31.56 15.99 12.36
CA LEU A 257 30.38 15.91 11.51
C LEU A 257 30.63 15.07 10.27
N ASP A 258 31.79 15.20 9.62
CA ASP A 258 32.18 14.39 8.47
C ASP A 258 32.27 12.90 8.84
N ARG A 259 32.82 12.58 10.02
CA ARG A 259 32.82 11.21 10.53
C ARG A 259 31.40 10.68 10.71
N VAL A 260 30.49 11.47 11.26
CA VAL A 260 29.08 11.09 11.43
C VAL A 260 28.41 10.89 10.07
N LYS A 261 28.64 11.78 9.10
CA LYS A 261 28.12 11.66 7.73
C LYS A 261 28.63 10.40 7.05
N MET A 262 29.93 10.11 7.14
CA MET A 262 30.55 8.89 6.58
C MET A 262 29.96 7.62 7.19
N GLU A 263 29.82 7.57 8.52
CA GLU A 263 29.24 6.39 9.19
C GLU A 263 27.76 6.20 8.84
N ASN A 264 26.99 7.28 8.76
CA ASN A 264 25.59 7.22 8.33
C ASN A 264 25.47 6.75 6.87
N ALA A 265 26.34 7.23 5.97
CA ALA A 265 26.37 6.80 4.58
C ALA A 265 26.71 5.30 4.47
N GLN A 266 27.70 4.83 5.22
CA GLN A 266 28.06 3.40 5.29
C GLN A 266 26.88 2.55 5.78
N ARG A 267 26.21 2.96 6.86
CA ARG A 267 25.04 2.24 7.40
C ARG A 267 23.86 2.22 6.42
N MET A 268 23.65 3.30 5.67
CA MET A 268 22.59 3.36 4.63
C MET A 268 22.92 2.44 3.45
N GLU A 269 24.18 2.42 3.02
CA GLU A 269 24.62 1.56 1.93
C GLU A 269 24.54 0.07 2.31
N GLU A 270 24.95 -0.27 3.52
CA GLU A 270 24.86 -1.63 4.05
C GLU A 270 23.40 -2.11 4.13
N ARG A 271 22.47 -1.22 4.51
CA ARG A 271 21.03 -1.52 4.51
C ARG A 271 20.49 -1.70 3.09
N ARG A 272 20.92 -0.86 2.14
CA ARG A 272 20.52 -0.95 0.74
C ARG A 272 20.96 -2.29 0.14
N LEU A 273 22.22 -2.68 0.34
CA LEU A 273 22.76 -3.93 -0.17
C LEU A 273 22.02 -5.15 0.41
N ARG A 274 21.70 -5.14 1.71
CA ARG A 274 20.90 -6.21 2.33
C ARG A 274 19.49 -6.28 1.74
N ALA A 275 18.83 -5.14 1.58
CA ALA A 275 17.48 -5.11 1.00
C ALA A 275 17.47 -5.63 -0.45
N GLU A 276 18.49 -5.31 -1.24
CA GLU A 276 18.65 -5.86 -2.60
C GLU A 276 18.88 -7.39 -2.58
N GLN A 277 19.70 -7.89 -1.66
CA GLN A 277 19.94 -9.32 -1.48
C GLN A 277 18.67 -10.07 -1.05
N ASP A 278 17.96 -9.54 -0.05
CA ASP A 278 16.72 -10.14 0.46
C ASP A 278 15.64 -10.16 -0.64
N ALA A 279 15.49 -9.07 -1.41
CA ALA A 279 14.56 -9.02 -2.53
C ALA A 279 14.88 -10.04 -3.64
N ALA A 280 16.17 -10.19 -3.98
CA ALA A 280 16.61 -11.19 -4.95
C ALA A 280 16.36 -12.62 -4.46
N TYR A 281 16.63 -12.88 -3.18
CA TYR A 281 16.37 -14.18 -2.57
C TYR A 281 14.87 -14.51 -2.56
N GLU A 282 14.02 -13.56 -2.17
CA GLU A 282 12.57 -13.73 -2.19
C GLU A 282 12.02 -14.00 -3.60
N ALA A 283 12.54 -13.30 -4.62
CA ALA A 283 12.14 -13.54 -6.00
C ALA A 283 12.54 -14.95 -6.48
N ALA A 284 13.76 -15.39 -6.14
CA ALA A 284 14.22 -16.74 -6.46
C ALA A 284 13.39 -17.81 -5.72
N ALA A 285 13.08 -17.58 -4.44
CA ALA A 285 12.23 -18.48 -3.65
C ALA A 285 10.82 -18.59 -4.24
N ARG A 286 10.21 -17.47 -4.66
CA ARG A 286 8.90 -17.47 -5.34
C ARG A 286 8.95 -18.27 -6.64
N ALA A 287 9.95 -18.03 -7.49
CA ALA A 287 10.10 -18.75 -8.75
C ALA A 287 10.30 -20.26 -8.54
N ASP A 288 11.05 -20.68 -7.51
CA ASP A 288 11.22 -22.09 -7.18
C ASP A 288 9.92 -22.72 -6.67
N THR A 289 9.18 -22.02 -5.78
CA THR A 289 7.87 -22.49 -5.32
C THR A 289 6.85 -22.61 -6.46
N GLU A 290 6.82 -21.66 -7.38
CA GLU A 290 5.95 -21.69 -8.56
C GLU A 290 6.30 -22.85 -9.49
N ARG A 291 7.60 -23.09 -9.73
CA ARG A 291 8.06 -24.24 -10.53
C ARG A 291 7.64 -25.56 -9.89
N ILE A 292 7.79 -25.70 -8.57
CA ILE A 292 7.38 -26.92 -7.85
C ILE A 292 5.86 -27.12 -7.91
N LEU A 293 5.08 -26.04 -7.72
CA LEU A 293 3.62 -26.11 -7.81
C LEU A 293 3.15 -26.45 -9.23
N ALA A 294 3.74 -25.85 -10.26
CA ALA A 294 3.43 -26.11 -11.66
C ALA A 294 3.72 -27.58 -12.04
N PHE A 295 4.88 -28.10 -11.64
CA PHE A 295 5.24 -29.50 -11.86
C PHE A 295 4.25 -30.46 -11.19
N ARG A 296 3.89 -30.22 -9.92
CA ARG A 296 2.89 -31.02 -9.20
C ARG A 296 1.50 -30.93 -9.83
N ALA A 297 1.11 -29.77 -10.33
CA ALA A 297 -0.17 -29.59 -11.02
C ALA A 297 -0.21 -30.37 -12.35
N GLU A 298 0.89 -30.37 -13.12
CA GLU A 298 0.99 -31.15 -14.35
C GLU A 298 0.95 -32.66 -14.08
N GLU A 299 1.68 -33.15 -13.07
CA GLU A 299 1.63 -34.55 -12.64
C GLU A 299 0.22 -34.95 -12.19
N ALA A 300 -0.45 -34.10 -11.40
CA ALA A 300 -1.82 -34.34 -10.96
C ALA A 300 -2.81 -34.37 -12.14
N ARG A 301 -2.61 -33.52 -13.16
CA ARG A 301 -3.43 -33.52 -14.38
C ARG A 301 -3.24 -34.82 -15.16
N LYS A 302 -2.00 -35.24 -15.42
CA LYS A 302 -1.69 -36.50 -16.11
C LYS A 302 -2.26 -37.72 -15.35
N ALA A 303 -2.14 -37.73 -14.03
CA ALA A 303 -2.70 -38.81 -13.21
C ALA A 303 -4.24 -38.85 -13.24
N ARG A 304 -4.91 -37.69 -13.33
CA ARG A 304 -6.37 -37.63 -13.51
C ARG A 304 -6.78 -38.12 -14.89
N GLU A 305 -6.14 -37.66 -15.94
CA GLU A 305 -6.40 -38.09 -17.32
C GLU A 305 -6.20 -39.60 -17.48
N GLU A 306 -5.14 -40.17 -16.89
CA GLU A 306 -4.89 -41.61 -16.92
C GLU A 306 -5.96 -42.39 -16.15
N ARG A 307 -6.36 -41.92 -14.96
CA ARG A 307 -7.44 -42.55 -14.17
C ARG A 307 -8.76 -42.53 -14.92
N GLU A 308 -9.15 -41.38 -15.48
CA GLU A 308 -10.38 -41.29 -16.27
C GLU A 308 -10.34 -42.21 -17.48
N ARG A 309 -9.19 -42.35 -18.15
CA ARG A 309 -9.04 -43.27 -19.27
C ARG A 309 -9.19 -44.73 -18.83
N LEU A 310 -8.60 -45.10 -17.70
CA LEU A 310 -8.72 -46.45 -17.13
C LEU A 310 -10.17 -46.75 -16.70
N GLU A 311 -10.84 -45.80 -16.03
CA GLU A 311 -12.23 -45.94 -15.60
C GLU A 311 -13.19 -46.06 -16.80
N ARG A 312 -12.97 -45.29 -17.88
CA ARG A 312 -13.76 -45.42 -19.11
C ARG A 312 -13.55 -46.78 -19.77
N ALA A 313 -12.30 -47.24 -19.88
CA ALA A 313 -11.98 -48.55 -20.44
C ALA A 313 -12.58 -49.69 -19.61
N GLU A 314 -12.56 -49.60 -18.27
CA GLU A 314 -13.17 -50.58 -17.38
C GLU A 314 -14.71 -50.59 -17.53
N LEU A 315 -15.34 -49.42 -17.62
CA LEU A 315 -16.79 -49.31 -17.82
C LEU A 315 -17.21 -49.90 -19.18
N GLU A 316 -16.45 -49.62 -20.25
CA GLU A 316 -16.70 -50.18 -21.57
C GLU A 316 -16.53 -51.71 -21.58
N ALA A 317 -15.42 -52.23 -21.04
CA ALA A 317 -15.19 -53.66 -20.92
C ALA A 317 -16.30 -54.36 -20.10
N ARG A 318 -16.74 -53.73 -19.01
CA ARG A 318 -17.84 -54.24 -18.18
C ARG A 318 -19.17 -54.24 -18.93
N ARG A 319 -19.45 -53.22 -19.74
CA ARG A 319 -20.64 -53.17 -20.62
C ARG A 319 -20.60 -54.30 -21.66
N GLU A 320 -19.47 -54.51 -22.31
CA GLU A 320 -19.29 -55.57 -23.29
C GLU A 320 -19.48 -56.97 -22.67
N LEU A 321 -18.89 -57.20 -21.49
CA LEU A 321 -19.07 -58.45 -20.74
C LEU A 321 -20.54 -58.68 -20.37
N ASN A 322 -21.25 -57.64 -19.91
CA ASN A 322 -22.68 -57.76 -19.59
C ASN A 322 -23.52 -58.08 -20.82
N ILE A 323 -23.24 -57.45 -21.97
CA ILE A 323 -23.90 -57.77 -23.25
C ILE A 323 -23.65 -59.24 -23.62
N ALA A 324 -22.40 -59.71 -23.53
CA ALA A 324 -22.03 -61.08 -23.85
C ALA A 324 -22.74 -62.09 -22.94
N ARG A 325 -22.72 -61.87 -21.63
CA ARG A 325 -23.41 -62.73 -20.63
C ARG A 325 -24.92 -62.75 -20.84
N TRP A 326 -25.53 -61.59 -21.10
CA TRP A 326 -26.96 -61.50 -21.39
C TRP A 326 -27.33 -62.30 -22.66
N ARG A 327 -26.54 -62.16 -23.72
CA ARG A 327 -26.73 -62.92 -24.99
C ARG A 327 -26.55 -64.43 -24.83
N ALA A 328 -25.72 -64.85 -23.89
CA ALA A 328 -25.47 -66.27 -23.64
C ALA A 328 -26.56 -66.92 -22.78
N LEU A 329 -27.06 -66.23 -21.74
CA LEU A 329 -27.95 -66.82 -20.73
C LEU A 329 -29.41 -66.39 -20.82
N VAL A 330 -29.68 -65.11 -21.13
CA VAL A 330 -31.05 -64.56 -21.12
C VAL A 330 -31.68 -64.68 -22.51
N ARG A 331 -30.93 -64.37 -23.57
CA ARG A 331 -31.44 -64.42 -24.94
C ARG A 331 -32.07 -65.78 -25.33
N PRO A 332 -31.49 -66.96 -25.02
CA PRO A 332 -32.10 -68.23 -25.39
C PRO A 332 -33.43 -68.51 -24.68
N THR A 333 -33.62 -68.01 -23.45
CA THR A 333 -34.88 -68.21 -22.69
C THR A 333 -36.00 -67.30 -23.20
N LEU A 334 -35.66 -66.17 -23.81
CA LEU A 334 -36.60 -65.25 -24.44
C LEU A 334 -37.10 -65.72 -25.80
N ILE A 335 -36.53 -66.77 -26.39
CA ILE A 335 -36.90 -67.28 -27.73
C ILE A 335 -37.79 -68.53 -27.55
N PRO A 336 -39.14 -68.42 -27.65
CA PRO A 336 -40.06 -69.55 -27.49
C PRO A 336 -39.86 -70.56 -28.64
N PRO A 337 -40.25 -71.85 -28.50
CA PRO A 337 -40.24 -72.79 -29.62
C PRO A 337 -41.24 -72.39 -30.72
N GLU A 338 -40.95 -72.73 -31.98
CA GLU A 338 -41.83 -72.36 -33.10
C GLU A 338 -43.20 -73.04 -33.02
N GLN A 339 -44.27 -72.24 -33.05
CA GLN A 339 -45.66 -72.68 -32.99
C GLN A 339 -46.44 -72.10 -34.19
N PRO A 340 -47.52 -72.77 -34.64
CA PRO A 340 -48.36 -72.23 -35.71
C PRO A 340 -49.01 -70.92 -35.27
N GLY A 341 -48.77 -69.85 -36.02
CA GLY A 341 -49.20 -68.51 -35.64
C GLY A 341 -48.89 -67.47 -36.73
N VAL A 342 -48.55 -66.25 -36.30
CA VAL A 342 -48.26 -65.14 -37.19
C VAL A 342 -46.87 -65.27 -37.78
N ARG A 343 -46.77 -65.27 -39.12
CA ARG A 343 -45.50 -65.37 -39.84
C ARG A 343 -44.86 -64.00 -40.02
N LEU A 344 -43.69 -63.80 -39.43
CA LEU A 344 -42.91 -62.58 -39.55
C LEU A 344 -41.64 -62.85 -40.38
N ALA A 345 -41.36 -61.96 -41.33
CA ALA A 345 -40.14 -62.00 -42.13
C ALA A 345 -39.29 -60.78 -41.82
N VAL A 346 -38.06 -60.98 -41.37
CA VAL A 346 -37.14 -59.89 -41.01
C VAL A 346 -35.99 -59.85 -42.01
N ARG A 347 -35.76 -58.67 -42.59
CA ARG A 347 -34.55 -58.36 -43.36
C ARG A 347 -33.47 -57.90 -42.38
N LEU A 348 -32.39 -58.67 -42.30
CA LEU A 348 -31.26 -58.44 -41.41
C LEU A 348 -30.31 -57.36 -41.98
N PRO A 349 -29.48 -56.70 -41.15
CA PRO A 349 -28.54 -55.67 -41.62
C PRO A 349 -27.52 -56.19 -42.63
N HIS A 350 -27.15 -57.47 -42.53
CA HIS A 350 -26.25 -58.14 -43.47
C HIS A 350 -26.96 -58.64 -44.76
N GLY A 351 -28.20 -58.21 -44.99
CA GLY A 351 -28.95 -58.46 -46.22
C GLY A 351 -29.68 -59.81 -46.30
N ALA A 352 -29.47 -60.74 -45.36
CA ALA A 352 -30.22 -61.99 -45.36
C ALA A 352 -31.64 -61.80 -44.82
N ARG A 353 -32.52 -62.73 -45.17
CA ARG A 353 -33.92 -62.74 -44.73
C ARG A 353 -34.13 -63.91 -43.77
N ALA A 354 -34.46 -63.59 -42.52
CA ALA A 354 -34.92 -64.57 -41.55
C ALA A 354 -36.45 -64.59 -41.54
N GLN A 355 -37.06 -65.77 -41.42
CA GLN A 355 -38.51 -65.90 -41.34
C GLN A 355 -38.86 -66.87 -40.22
N ARG A 356 -39.84 -66.52 -39.40
CA ARG A 356 -40.30 -67.35 -38.29
C ARG A 356 -41.76 -67.11 -37.96
N SER A 357 -42.42 -68.16 -37.47
CA SER A 357 -43.80 -68.09 -36.96
C SER A 357 -43.79 -67.83 -35.45
N PHE A 358 -44.52 -66.83 -35.00
CA PHE A 358 -44.68 -66.48 -33.58
C PHE A 358 -46.14 -66.64 -33.14
N ALA A 359 -46.38 -67.04 -31.89
CA ALA A 359 -47.72 -67.07 -31.34
C ALA A 359 -48.22 -65.62 -31.09
N PRO A 360 -49.53 -65.33 -31.20
CA PRO A 360 -50.06 -64.00 -30.91
C PRO A 360 -49.81 -63.51 -29.48
N SER A 361 -49.54 -64.44 -28.55
CA SER A 361 -49.20 -64.20 -27.15
C SER A 361 -47.71 -64.03 -26.87
N ASP A 362 -46.83 -64.27 -27.85
CA ASP A 362 -45.38 -64.11 -27.66
C ASP A 362 -45.04 -62.63 -27.43
N SER A 363 -44.03 -62.38 -26.60
CA SER A 363 -43.61 -61.02 -26.26
C SER A 363 -42.81 -60.38 -27.40
N LEU A 364 -42.84 -59.06 -27.47
CA LEU A 364 -41.99 -58.32 -28.40
C LEU A 364 -40.49 -58.55 -28.12
N ASP A 365 -40.10 -58.74 -26.86
CA ASP A 365 -38.73 -59.13 -26.47
C ASP A 365 -38.30 -60.44 -27.16
N ALA A 366 -39.22 -61.38 -27.39
CA ALA A 366 -38.92 -62.63 -28.09
C ALA A 366 -38.59 -62.41 -29.57
N LEU A 367 -39.28 -61.46 -30.22
CA LEU A 367 -39.00 -61.06 -31.60
C LEU A 367 -37.64 -60.38 -31.69
N TYR A 368 -37.34 -59.44 -30.79
CA TYR A 368 -36.03 -58.79 -30.73
C TYR A 368 -34.90 -59.79 -30.40
N ALA A 369 -35.10 -60.69 -29.44
CA ALA A 369 -34.13 -61.74 -29.10
C ALA A 369 -33.85 -62.67 -30.28
N PHE A 370 -34.90 -63.05 -31.05
CA PHE A 370 -34.75 -63.85 -32.26
C PHE A 370 -33.92 -63.10 -33.31
N VAL A 371 -34.19 -61.82 -33.55
CA VAL A 371 -33.43 -61.02 -34.53
C VAL A 371 -31.98 -60.84 -34.08
N ASP A 372 -31.72 -60.54 -32.80
CA ASP A 372 -30.34 -60.46 -32.27
C ASP A 372 -29.58 -61.78 -32.45
N ALA A 373 -30.24 -62.93 -32.22
CA ALA A 373 -29.63 -64.26 -32.43
C ALA A 373 -29.29 -64.55 -33.90
N GLN A 374 -29.99 -63.94 -34.85
CA GLN A 374 -29.66 -64.03 -36.28
C GLN A 374 -28.53 -63.06 -36.69
N ILE A 375 -28.38 -61.93 -35.99
CA ILE A 375 -27.32 -60.94 -36.26
C ILE A 375 -25.99 -61.35 -35.64
N VAL A 376 -26.01 -61.78 -34.38
CA VAL A 376 -24.82 -62.20 -33.63
C VAL A 376 -24.99 -63.67 -33.22
N PRO A 377 -24.23 -64.59 -33.84
CA PRO A 377 -24.25 -66.00 -33.49
C PRO A 377 -24.01 -66.25 -32.00
N HIS A 378 -24.45 -67.41 -31.51
CA HIS A 378 -24.26 -67.79 -30.12
C HIS A 378 -22.75 -67.87 -29.77
N ALA A 379 -22.34 -67.12 -28.75
CA ALA A 379 -21.01 -67.24 -28.14
C ALA A 379 -21.10 -68.16 -26.92
N GLU A 380 -20.02 -68.89 -26.64
CA GLU A 380 -19.92 -69.75 -25.47
C GLU A 380 -20.10 -68.93 -24.17
N SER A 381 -20.79 -69.51 -23.19
CA SER A 381 -21.09 -68.86 -21.92
C SER A 381 -20.05 -69.22 -20.87
N ASP A 382 -19.55 -68.21 -20.15
CA ASP A 382 -18.76 -68.42 -18.92
C ASP A 382 -19.63 -68.85 -17.72
N GLY A 383 -20.94 -69.10 -17.92
CA GLY A 383 -21.87 -69.53 -16.88
C GLY A 383 -22.29 -68.45 -15.87
N GLN A 384 -21.76 -67.23 -15.99
CA GLN A 384 -22.07 -66.10 -15.12
C GLN A 384 -23.20 -65.23 -15.70
N SER A 385 -24.17 -64.90 -14.84
CA SER A 385 -25.25 -63.97 -15.18
C SER A 385 -24.73 -62.54 -15.38
N PRO A 386 -25.41 -61.70 -16.18
CA PRO A 386 -25.13 -60.27 -16.23
C PRO A 386 -25.30 -59.63 -14.84
N ASP A 387 -24.67 -58.49 -14.64
CA ASP A 387 -24.70 -57.76 -13.37
C ASP A 387 -26.13 -57.44 -12.90
N ALA A 388 -26.33 -57.40 -11.58
CA ALA A 388 -27.63 -57.08 -10.98
C ALA A 388 -28.11 -55.69 -11.41
N GLY A 389 -29.29 -55.63 -12.04
CA GLY A 389 -29.87 -54.39 -12.56
C GLY A 389 -29.44 -54.02 -13.98
N TYR A 390 -28.70 -54.87 -14.69
CA TYR A 390 -28.40 -54.66 -16.11
C TYR A 390 -29.68 -54.77 -16.97
N GLU A 391 -30.03 -53.67 -17.64
CA GLU A 391 -31.07 -53.63 -18.68
C GLU A 391 -30.42 -53.69 -20.06
N HIS A 392 -30.88 -54.63 -20.90
CA HIS A 392 -30.27 -54.84 -22.20
C HIS A 392 -30.76 -53.81 -23.22
N GLU A 393 -29.81 -53.07 -23.80
CA GLU A 393 -30.07 -52.18 -24.92
C GLU A 393 -29.82 -52.87 -26.26
N TRP A 394 -30.84 -52.89 -27.12
CA TRP A 394 -30.74 -53.48 -28.45
C TRP A 394 -29.89 -52.60 -29.39
N ALA A 395 -28.90 -53.22 -30.04
CA ALA A 395 -28.03 -52.55 -31.02
C ALA A 395 -28.73 -52.19 -32.35
N PHE A 396 -30.00 -52.55 -32.50
CA PHE A 396 -30.80 -52.32 -33.70
C PHE A 396 -32.24 -51.95 -33.34
N ALA A 397 -32.95 -51.33 -34.27
CA ALA A 397 -34.38 -51.08 -34.22
C ALA A 397 -35.11 -51.91 -35.29
N LEU A 398 -36.34 -52.32 -35.01
CA LEU A 398 -37.19 -53.03 -35.97
C LEU A 398 -38.18 -52.05 -36.59
N ALA A 399 -38.17 -51.93 -37.91
CA ALA A 399 -39.12 -51.10 -38.64
C ALA A 399 -40.01 -51.95 -39.55
N VAL A 400 -41.31 -51.64 -39.64
CA VAL A 400 -42.23 -52.24 -40.61
C VAL A 400 -41.90 -51.72 -42.01
N ALA A 401 -41.95 -52.58 -43.03
CA ALA A 401 -41.59 -52.19 -44.39
C ALA A 401 -42.62 -51.24 -45.05
N TYR A 402 -43.93 -51.43 -44.81
CA TYR A 402 -44.98 -50.59 -45.39
C TYR A 402 -46.33 -50.70 -44.62
N PRO A 403 -46.95 -49.59 -44.18
CA PRO A 403 -46.36 -48.26 -44.01
C PRO A 403 -45.19 -48.31 -43.01
N ARG A 404 -44.18 -47.46 -43.20
CA ARG A 404 -42.96 -47.48 -42.37
C ARG A 404 -43.28 -46.98 -40.96
N ASP A 405 -43.01 -47.82 -39.97
CA ASP A 405 -43.17 -47.48 -38.56
C ASP A 405 -42.10 -48.20 -37.72
N ILE A 406 -41.46 -47.50 -36.79
CA ILE A 406 -40.42 -48.08 -35.91
C ILE A 406 -41.13 -48.66 -34.70
N ILE A 407 -40.95 -49.96 -34.49
CA ILE A 407 -41.47 -50.64 -33.33
C ILE A 407 -40.51 -50.32 -32.18
N PRO A 408 -40.95 -49.68 -31.08
CA PRO A 408 -40.10 -49.47 -29.92
C PRO A 408 -39.92 -50.80 -29.17
N PRO A 409 -38.75 -51.07 -28.57
CA PRO A 409 -38.57 -52.24 -27.71
C PRO A 409 -39.39 -52.05 -26.42
N ALA A 410 -40.63 -52.50 -26.44
CA ALA A 410 -41.53 -52.47 -25.28
C ALA A 410 -41.54 -53.84 -24.60
N SER A 411 -40.86 -53.93 -23.46
CA SER A 411 -40.73 -55.19 -22.73
C SER A 411 -42.11 -55.74 -22.36
N LYS A 412 -42.31 -57.04 -22.62
CA LYS A 412 -43.53 -57.83 -22.30
C LYS A 412 -44.84 -57.44 -23.03
N THR A 413 -44.81 -56.55 -24.02
CA THR A 413 -45.99 -56.32 -24.87
C THR A 413 -46.18 -57.50 -25.83
N PRO A 414 -47.37 -58.13 -25.93
CA PRO A 414 -47.59 -59.24 -26.85
C PRO A 414 -47.61 -58.76 -28.30
N ILE A 415 -47.16 -59.60 -29.22
CA ILE A 415 -47.11 -59.29 -30.67
C ILE A 415 -48.50 -58.91 -31.22
N SER A 416 -49.57 -59.46 -30.66
CA SER A 416 -50.95 -59.14 -31.04
C SER A 416 -51.41 -57.72 -30.71
N GLU A 417 -50.81 -57.01 -29.75
CA GLU A 417 -51.20 -55.64 -29.42
C GLU A 417 -50.70 -54.63 -30.46
N ILE A 418 -49.62 -54.96 -31.17
CA ILE A 418 -49.03 -54.11 -32.21
C ILE A 418 -49.81 -54.34 -33.51
N GLY A 419 -50.63 -53.36 -33.88
CA GLY A 419 -51.51 -53.43 -35.05
C GLY A 419 -50.82 -53.84 -36.35
N ALA A 420 -49.57 -53.40 -36.54
CA ALA A 420 -48.78 -53.72 -37.73
C ALA A 420 -48.31 -55.18 -37.81
N LEU A 421 -48.30 -55.93 -36.69
CA LEU A 421 -47.83 -57.31 -36.63
C LEU A 421 -48.97 -58.35 -36.61
N LYS A 422 -50.25 -57.95 -36.53
CA LYS A 422 -51.39 -58.86 -36.30
C LYS A 422 -51.63 -59.91 -37.41
N SER A 423 -51.31 -59.60 -38.66
CA SER A 423 -51.65 -60.45 -39.84
C SER A 423 -50.42 -60.99 -40.58
N GLY A 424 -49.23 -60.87 -39.99
CA GLY A 424 -47.96 -61.15 -40.64
C GLY A 424 -47.39 -59.91 -41.31
N ALA A 425 -46.10 -59.64 -41.07
CA ALA A 425 -45.43 -58.42 -41.51
C ALA A 425 -44.02 -58.72 -42.01
N THR A 426 -43.54 -57.84 -42.89
CA THR A 426 -42.13 -57.79 -43.28
C THR A 426 -41.47 -56.65 -42.53
N LEU A 427 -40.45 -56.99 -41.74
CA LEU A 427 -39.68 -56.10 -40.89
C LEU A 427 -38.28 -55.88 -41.45
N VAL A 428 -37.70 -54.74 -41.15
CA VAL A 428 -36.32 -54.38 -41.46
C VAL A 428 -35.61 -54.07 -40.15
N ALA A 429 -34.50 -54.76 -39.90
CA ALA A 429 -33.63 -54.49 -38.76
C ALA A 429 -32.60 -53.42 -39.18
N GLU A 430 -32.69 -52.24 -38.58
CA GLU A 430 -31.78 -51.11 -38.81
C GLU A 430 -30.82 -51.01 -37.63
N VAL A 431 -29.50 -51.06 -37.88
CA VAL A 431 -28.51 -50.88 -36.81
C VAL A 431 -28.64 -49.46 -36.27
N LYS A 432 -28.73 -49.32 -34.94
CA LYS A 432 -28.74 -48.01 -34.30
C LYS A 432 -27.35 -47.42 -34.53
N SER A 433 -27.23 -46.43 -35.41
CA SER A 433 -25.98 -45.67 -35.52
C SER A 433 -25.62 -45.18 -34.12
N PRO A 434 -24.35 -45.33 -33.67
CA PRO A 434 -23.94 -44.67 -32.45
C PRO A 434 -24.26 -43.20 -32.66
N ALA A 435 -25.13 -42.64 -31.82
CA ALA A 435 -25.23 -41.20 -31.74
C ALA A 435 -23.80 -40.76 -31.41
N VAL A 436 -23.14 -40.10 -32.35
CA VAL A 436 -21.94 -39.32 -32.05
C VAL A 436 -22.39 -38.45 -30.88
N PRO A 437 -21.87 -38.67 -29.66
CA PRO A 437 -22.14 -37.69 -28.61
C PRO A 437 -21.68 -36.37 -29.23
N ALA A 438 -22.57 -35.38 -29.28
CA ALA A 438 -22.20 -34.04 -29.71
C ALA A 438 -20.92 -33.73 -28.94
N GLY A 439 -19.79 -33.74 -29.67
CA GLY A 439 -18.53 -33.37 -29.10
C GLY A 439 -18.77 -31.98 -28.60
N ASP A 440 -18.62 -31.79 -27.30
CA ASP A 440 -18.36 -30.48 -26.73
C ASP A 440 -17.00 -30.07 -27.30
N ASP A 441 -17.02 -29.55 -28.51
CA ASP A 441 -15.93 -28.84 -29.15
C ASP A 441 -15.78 -27.49 -28.45
N GLY A 442 -15.36 -27.57 -27.18
CA GLY A 442 -14.70 -26.50 -26.46
C GLY A 442 -13.33 -26.25 -27.07
N TYR A 443 -13.31 -25.77 -28.31
CA TYR A 443 -12.23 -24.92 -28.80
C TYR A 443 -12.41 -23.57 -28.09
N GLU A 444 -11.78 -23.42 -26.93
CA GLU A 444 -11.49 -22.08 -26.41
C GLU A 444 -10.57 -21.37 -27.41
N ASP A 445 -11.06 -20.21 -27.80
CA ASP A 445 -10.54 -19.20 -28.70
C ASP A 445 -9.12 -18.74 -28.26
N GLU A 446 -8.07 -19.14 -28.98
CA GLU A 446 -6.83 -18.36 -29.04
C GLU A 446 -6.98 -17.33 -30.16
N SER A 447 -7.56 -16.17 -29.82
CA SER A 447 -7.48 -14.98 -30.66
C SER A 447 -6.18 -14.21 -30.40
N ASP A 448 -5.57 -13.76 -31.49
CA ASP A 448 -4.48 -12.77 -31.62
C ASP A 448 -4.57 -11.54 -30.69
#